data_AF-A0A943BIW6-F1
#
_entry.id   AF-A0A943BIW6-F1
#
_cell.length_a   1.000
_cell.length_b   1.000
_cell.length_c   1.000
_cell.angle_alpha   90.00
_cell.angle_beta   90.00
_cell.angle_gamma   90.00
#
_symmetry.space_group_name_H-M   'P 1'
#
loop_
_entity.id
_entity.type
_entity.pdbx_description
1 polymer ?
#
loop_
_entity_poly.entity_id
_entity_poly.type
_entity_poly.pdbx_seq_one_letter_code
_entity_poly.pdbx_strand_id
1 'polypeptide(L)'
;MKICLDAGHYGYYNQSPANKSYYESKMVWKLHLKLKKCLESYGVQVITTRPEQEKNLALFDRGTKAAGCDLFLSLHSNAVGSGVNNKIDYVVAYAAINRSADPIAEKLVNRIAEVMGTSQSPRIEHRKGNNGDYYGVVRGATAVGVPGTILEHSFHTNRKMTDWLLEDSNLDKLARAEAEVIAEHYGLSGGSEPVPPAERWYRIRKTWEDAGSQIGAYENLNNAKKACPAGYTVFDWNGKAVYSKGGEAYPYVGKCTGNGVNVRKGPGMGYGNIVGYPKLNKGNLVDVLGKEGAWYKIRIDGKYEGYISEDYLQRV
;
A
#
# COMPACT_ATOMS: atom_id res chain seq x y z
N MET A 1 3.96 21.08 18.65
CA MET A 1 3.17 20.97 17.41
C MET A 1 2.24 19.78 17.52
N LYS A 2 0.94 19.99 17.31
CA LYS A 2 -0.11 18.97 17.34
C LYS A 2 -0.94 19.06 16.06
N ILE A 3 -1.09 17.95 15.33
CA ILE A 3 -1.80 17.92 14.05
C ILE A 3 -2.95 16.92 14.11
N CYS A 4 -4.10 17.30 13.55
CA CYS A 4 -5.24 16.42 13.38
C CYS A 4 -5.30 15.90 11.94
N LEU A 5 -5.23 14.57 11.79
CA LEU A 5 -5.40 13.88 10.52
C LEU A 5 -6.79 13.24 10.43
N ASP A 6 -7.52 13.58 9.37
CA ASP A 6 -8.73 12.88 8.94
C ASP A 6 -8.44 12.05 7.70
N ALA A 7 -8.76 10.77 7.75
CA ALA A 7 -8.86 9.94 6.56
C ALA A 7 -10.27 10.11 5.97
N GLY A 8 -10.39 10.54 4.72
CA GLY A 8 -11.68 10.64 4.05
C GLY A 8 -12.53 9.37 4.13
N HIS A 9 -13.85 9.52 4.21
CA HIS A 9 -14.83 8.42 4.12
C HIS A 9 -14.67 7.35 5.22
N TYR A 10 -15.08 6.10 4.96
CA TYR A 10 -14.99 4.92 5.85
C TYR A 10 -15.33 3.64 5.08
N GLY A 11 -15.00 2.46 5.61
CA GLY A 11 -15.38 1.17 5.03
C GLY A 11 -14.86 0.96 3.59
N TYR A 12 -15.74 0.54 2.68
CA TYR A 12 -15.44 0.38 1.25
C TYR A 12 -16.18 1.44 0.42
N TYR A 13 -15.89 2.70 0.68
CA TYR A 13 -16.50 3.84 0.02
C TYR A 13 -15.65 4.37 -1.14
N ASN A 14 -16.34 4.92 -2.16
CA ASN A 14 -15.77 5.47 -3.40
C ASN A 14 -14.85 4.48 -4.12
N GLN A 15 -15.44 3.38 -4.60
CA GLN A 15 -14.74 2.47 -5.50
C GLN A 15 -14.46 3.17 -6.82
N SER A 16 -13.22 3.13 -7.28
CA SER A 16 -12.84 3.73 -8.55
C SER A 16 -13.55 3.06 -9.73
N PRO A 17 -14.03 3.84 -10.72
CA PRO A 17 -14.44 3.28 -12.01
C PRO A 17 -13.24 2.84 -12.85
N ALA A 18 -12.06 3.43 -12.63
CA ALA A 18 -10.84 3.14 -13.37
C ALA A 18 -10.15 1.86 -12.87
N ASN A 19 -10.07 1.62 -11.56
CA ASN A 19 -9.47 0.41 -10.98
C ASN A 19 -10.35 -0.15 -9.85
N LYS A 20 -10.98 -1.31 -10.05
CA LYS A 20 -11.93 -1.91 -9.10
C LYS A 20 -11.31 -2.35 -7.77
N SER A 21 -9.99 -2.47 -7.69
CA SER A 21 -9.29 -2.73 -6.42
C SER A 21 -9.11 -1.46 -5.58
N TYR A 22 -9.26 -0.27 -6.18
CA TYR A 22 -9.12 1.01 -5.50
C TYR A 22 -10.44 1.43 -4.83
N TYR A 23 -10.38 1.65 -3.53
CA TYR A 23 -11.38 2.37 -2.75
C TYR A 23 -10.70 3.54 -2.08
N GLU A 24 -11.18 4.77 -2.32
CA GLU A 24 -10.60 5.98 -1.74
C GLU A 24 -10.45 5.84 -0.22
N SER A 25 -11.53 5.42 0.45
CA SER A 25 -11.59 5.18 1.90
C SER A 25 -10.51 4.24 2.45
N LYS A 26 -10.06 3.24 1.68
CA LYS A 26 -8.99 2.31 2.08
C LYS A 26 -7.62 2.90 1.78
N MET A 27 -7.46 3.56 0.64
CA MET A 27 -6.21 4.24 0.27
C MET A 27 -5.86 5.33 1.30
N VAL A 28 -6.78 6.26 1.57
CA VAL A 28 -6.52 7.39 2.48
C VAL A 28 -6.36 6.93 3.93
N TRP A 29 -7.01 5.82 4.32
CA TRP A 29 -6.75 5.18 5.60
C TRP A 29 -5.31 4.66 5.70
N LYS A 30 -4.76 4.15 4.61
CA LYS A 30 -3.37 3.69 4.60
C LYS A 30 -2.39 4.87 4.61
N LEU A 31 -2.65 5.89 3.80
CA LEU A 31 -1.83 7.10 3.70
C LEU A 31 -1.77 7.86 5.03
N HIS A 32 -2.89 8.10 5.70
CA HIS A 32 -2.89 8.90 6.94
C HIS A 32 -2.10 8.24 8.08
N LEU A 33 -2.05 6.91 8.17
CA LEU A 33 -1.25 6.20 9.18
C LEU A 33 0.24 6.31 8.88
N LYS A 34 0.62 6.25 7.59
CA LYS A 34 2.00 6.47 7.16
C LYS A 34 2.43 7.92 7.42
N LEU A 35 1.58 8.88 7.07
CA LEU A 35 1.81 10.30 7.35
C LEU A 35 1.93 10.56 8.85
N LYS A 36 1.02 9.99 9.65
CA LYS A 36 1.09 10.03 11.12
C LYS A 36 2.47 9.60 11.62
N LYS A 37 2.94 8.43 11.21
CA LYS A 37 4.25 7.90 11.62
C LYS A 37 5.39 8.84 11.21
N CYS A 38 5.35 9.40 10.01
CA CYS A 38 6.35 10.36 9.54
C CYS A 38 6.33 11.65 10.39
N LEU A 39 5.15 12.22 10.64
CA LEU A 39 5.00 13.41 11.48
C LEU A 39 5.48 13.17 12.92
N GLU A 40 5.13 12.04 13.52
CA GLU A 40 5.59 11.67 14.87
C GLU A 40 7.12 11.59 14.97
N SER A 41 7.81 11.25 13.88
CA SER A 41 9.28 11.26 13.82
C SER A 41 9.89 12.67 13.91
N TYR A 42 9.12 13.72 13.56
CA TYR A 42 9.47 15.13 13.76
C TYR A 42 9.01 15.67 15.13
N GLY A 43 8.62 14.79 16.06
CA GLY A 43 8.11 15.18 17.38
C GLY A 43 6.70 15.79 17.35
N VAL A 44 5.96 15.63 16.23
CA VAL A 44 4.57 16.09 16.15
C VAL A 44 3.66 15.15 16.93
N GLN A 45 2.82 15.71 17.81
CA GLN A 45 1.72 14.96 18.40
C GLN A 45 0.59 14.82 17.36
N VAL A 46 0.35 13.61 16.87
CA VAL A 46 -0.70 13.38 15.86
C VAL A 46 -1.96 12.80 16.50
N ILE A 47 -3.09 13.45 16.27
CA ILE A 47 -4.42 12.90 16.56
C ILE A 47 -5.09 12.44 15.26
N THR A 48 -5.84 11.34 15.32
CA THR A 48 -6.69 10.89 14.21
C THR A 48 -8.15 11.12 14.56
N THR A 49 -8.98 11.48 13.58
CA THR A 49 -10.42 11.76 13.83
C THR A 49 -11.20 10.55 14.33
N ARG A 50 -10.75 9.33 13.98
CA ARG A 50 -11.35 8.07 14.38
C ARG A 50 -10.30 6.97 14.63
N PRO A 51 -10.61 5.98 15.49
CA PRO A 51 -9.71 4.86 15.77
C PRO A 51 -9.87 3.69 14.79
N GLU A 52 -10.98 3.62 14.05
CA GLU A 52 -11.35 2.46 13.22
C GLU A 52 -11.72 2.90 11.80
N GLN A 53 -11.34 2.12 10.79
CA GLN A 53 -11.53 2.47 9.37
C GLN A 53 -13.01 2.37 8.96
N GLU A 54 -13.73 1.46 9.59
CA GLU A 54 -15.09 1.06 9.25
C GLU A 54 -16.16 1.96 9.87
N LYS A 55 -15.81 2.75 10.89
CA LYS A 55 -16.77 3.61 11.61
C LYS A 55 -16.84 5.00 11.01
N ASN A 56 -18.06 5.45 10.72
CA ASN A 56 -18.29 6.82 10.29
C ASN A 56 -18.34 7.78 11.49
N LEU A 57 -17.86 9.00 11.28
CA LEU A 57 -18.06 10.15 12.15
C LEU A 57 -18.67 11.28 11.31
N ALA A 58 -19.57 12.09 11.86
CA ALA A 58 -20.19 13.18 11.12
C ALA A 58 -19.12 14.18 10.64
N LEU A 59 -19.33 14.78 9.45
CA LEU A 59 -18.31 15.64 8.82
C LEU A 59 -17.87 16.80 9.72
N PHE A 60 -18.82 17.48 10.36
CA PHE A 60 -18.50 18.57 11.27
C PHE A 60 -17.73 18.07 12.51
N ASP A 61 -18.14 16.94 13.08
CA ASP A 61 -17.50 16.35 14.26
C ASP A 61 -16.07 15.89 13.98
N ARG A 62 -15.77 15.41 12.77
CA ARG A 62 -14.39 15.12 12.34
C ARG A 62 -13.51 16.37 12.40
N GLY A 63 -14.03 17.51 11.93
CA GLY A 63 -13.32 18.78 11.97
C GLY A 63 -13.10 19.28 13.41
N THR A 64 -14.12 19.20 14.26
CA THR A 64 -14.01 19.69 15.65
C THR A 64 -13.07 18.86 16.52
N LYS A 65 -12.74 17.61 16.13
CA LYS A 65 -11.65 16.85 16.76
C LYS A 65 -10.31 17.58 16.73
N ALA A 66 -10.13 18.52 15.82
CA ALA A 66 -8.92 19.33 15.73
C ALA A 66 -8.74 20.31 16.90
N ALA A 67 -9.70 20.47 17.82
CA ALA A 67 -9.56 21.43 18.92
C ALA A 67 -8.21 21.33 19.65
N GLY A 68 -7.49 22.45 19.69
CA GLY A 68 -6.14 22.54 20.26
C GLY A 68 -5.01 21.96 19.40
N CYS A 69 -5.27 21.64 18.14
CA CYS A 69 -4.25 21.38 17.12
C CYS A 69 -3.85 22.66 16.40
N ASP A 70 -2.66 22.63 15.80
CA ASP A 70 -2.13 23.72 14.98
C ASP A 70 -2.55 23.60 13.50
N LEU A 71 -2.97 22.39 13.07
CA LEU A 71 -3.40 22.10 11.70
C LEU A 71 -4.40 20.93 11.67
N PHE A 72 -5.40 21.03 10.79
CA PHE A 72 -6.29 19.95 10.39
C PHE A 72 -6.08 19.61 8.90
N LEU A 73 -5.77 18.34 8.62
CA LEU A 73 -5.62 17.81 7.27
C LEU A 73 -6.59 16.65 7.03
N SER A 74 -7.44 16.78 6.02
CA SER A 74 -8.31 15.70 5.56
C SER A 74 -7.81 15.12 4.24
N LEU A 75 -7.37 13.86 4.23
CA LEU A 75 -6.76 13.22 3.06
C LEU A 75 -7.82 12.53 2.20
N HIS A 76 -7.80 12.81 0.89
CA HIS A 76 -8.78 12.38 -0.10
C HIS A 76 -8.14 12.06 -1.46
N SER A 77 -8.94 11.54 -2.39
CA SER A 77 -8.63 11.53 -3.82
C SER A 77 -9.88 11.94 -4.59
N ASN A 78 -9.71 12.71 -5.66
CA ASN A 78 -10.83 13.37 -6.34
C ASN A 78 -11.50 12.47 -7.38
N ALA A 79 -12.65 12.91 -7.90
CA ALA A 79 -13.34 12.27 -9.01
C ALA A 79 -13.89 13.31 -9.98
N VAL A 80 -14.01 12.92 -11.25
CA VAL A 80 -14.75 13.68 -12.26
C VAL A 80 -15.75 12.76 -12.96
N GLY A 81 -17.04 13.02 -12.76
CA GLY A 81 -18.11 12.16 -13.26
C GLY A 81 -18.11 10.77 -12.60
N SER A 82 -18.78 9.82 -13.24
CA SER A 82 -18.94 8.43 -12.75
C SER A 82 -18.12 7.39 -13.53
N GLY A 83 -17.45 7.82 -14.61
CA GLY A 83 -16.70 6.94 -15.52
C GLY A 83 -15.18 7.07 -15.38
N VAL A 84 -14.46 6.29 -16.19
CA VAL A 84 -13.01 6.43 -16.33
C VAL A 84 -12.69 7.74 -17.05
N ASN A 85 -11.79 8.54 -16.48
CA ASN A 85 -11.29 9.76 -17.09
C ASN A 85 -9.79 9.92 -16.80
N ASN A 86 -8.96 9.57 -17.79
CA ASN A 86 -7.50 9.68 -17.70
C ASN A 86 -6.96 11.05 -18.12
N LYS A 87 -7.83 12.00 -18.51
CA LYS A 87 -7.43 13.34 -18.96
C LYS A 87 -7.26 14.34 -17.82
N ILE A 88 -7.85 14.06 -16.67
CA ILE A 88 -7.81 14.93 -15.49
C ILE A 88 -6.84 14.34 -14.46
N ASP A 89 -5.84 15.12 -14.09
CA ASP A 89 -4.73 14.70 -13.24
C ASP A 89 -3.99 15.91 -12.65
N TYR A 90 -4.47 16.40 -11.49
CA TYR A 90 -3.82 17.42 -10.68
C TYR A 90 -4.17 17.21 -9.21
N VAL A 91 -3.31 17.71 -8.32
CA VAL A 91 -3.59 17.81 -6.90
C VAL A 91 -4.39 19.08 -6.61
N VAL A 92 -5.36 19.01 -5.70
CA VAL A 92 -6.08 20.21 -5.25
C VAL A 92 -6.27 20.20 -3.74
N ALA A 93 -6.03 21.35 -3.12
CA ALA A 93 -6.41 21.61 -1.74
C ALA A 93 -7.72 22.40 -1.71
N TYR A 94 -8.73 21.92 -0.95
CA TYR A 94 -9.88 22.74 -0.59
C TYR A 94 -9.66 23.35 0.80
N ALA A 95 -9.06 24.54 0.81
CA ALA A 95 -8.67 25.23 2.03
C ALA A 95 -9.81 26.07 2.62
N ALA A 96 -9.72 26.34 3.92
CA ALA A 96 -10.65 27.21 4.62
C ALA A 96 -10.78 28.58 3.95
N ILE A 97 -12.01 29.09 3.81
CA ILE A 97 -12.31 30.37 3.13
C ILE A 97 -11.67 31.59 3.81
N ASN A 98 -11.28 31.47 5.07
CA ASN A 98 -10.53 32.48 5.81
C ASN A 98 -9.03 32.51 5.45
N ARG A 99 -8.59 31.63 4.54
CA ARG A 99 -7.22 31.51 4.01
C ARG A 99 -6.15 31.16 5.05
N SER A 100 -6.56 30.76 6.25
CA SER A 100 -5.64 30.41 7.34
C SER A 100 -4.73 29.22 7.01
N ALA A 101 -5.16 28.32 6.13
CA ALA A 101 -4.40 27.15 5.70
C ALA A 101 -3.66 27.35 4.36
N ASP A 102 -3.84 28.48 3.65
CA ASP A 102 -3.26 28.70 2.32
C ASP A 102 -1.72 28.52 2.30
N PRO A 103 -0.95 29.09 3.24
CA PRO A 103 0.51 29.01 3.19
C PRO A 103 1.09 27.59 3.29
N ILE A 104 0.42 26.67 4.01
CA ILE A 104 0.82 25.26 4.09
C ILE A 104 0.20 24.45 2.95
N ALA A 105 -1.05 24.73 2.58
CA ALA A 105 -1.73 24.05 1.48
C ALA A 105 -0.98 24.25 0.16
N GLU A 106 -0.46 25.44 -0.12
CA GLU A 106 0.32 25.72 -1.33
C GLU A 106 1.58 24.86 -1.44
N LYS A 107 2.34 24.76 -0.35
CA LYS A 107 3.54 23.92 -0.31
C LYS A 107 3.20 22.45 -0.49
N LEU A 108 2.13 21.99 0.16
CA LEU A 108 1.69 20.60 0.08
C LEU A 108 1.24 20.21 -1.32
N VAL A 109 0.36 20.98 -1.97
CA VAL A 109 -0.15 20.61 -3.30
C VAL A 109 0.97 20.59 -4.35
N ASN A 110 1.95 21.49 -4.25
CA ASN A 110 3.12 21.51 -5.13
C ASN A 110 4.00 20.28 -4.91
N ARG A 111 4.33 19.94 -3.66
CA ARG A 111 5.17 18.79 -3.36
C ARG A 111 4.50 17.46 -3.72
N ILE A 112 3.21 17.32 -3.43
CA ILE A 112 2.42 16.12 -3.79
C ILE A 112 2.40 15.96 -5.31
N ALA A 113 2.16 17.04 -6.07
CA ALA A 113 2.13 17.00 -7.53
C ALA A 113 3.48 16.56 -8.13
N GLU A 114 4.58 17.08 -7.58
CA GLU A 114 5.94 16.66 -7.94
C GLU A 114 6.17 15.16 -7.69
N VAL A 115 5.87 14.69 -6.47
CA VAL A 115 6.10 13.29 -6.06
C VAL A 115 5.24 12.30 -6.86
N MET A 116 4.00 12.67 -7.15
CA MET A 116 3.07 11.84 -7.92
C MET A 116 3.30 11.95 -9.44
N GLY A 117 4.01 12.98 -9.90
CA GLY A 117 4.21 13.27 -11.32
C GLY A 117 2.88 13.50 -12.04
N THR A 118 2.03 14.37 -11.47
CA THR A 118 0.75 14.75 -12.08
C THR A 118 0.99 15.56 -13.35
N SER A 119 0.15 15.33 -14.37
CA SER A 119 0.31 15.99 -15.68
C SER A 119 -0.22 17.42 -15.76
N GLN A 120 -1.01 17.87 -14.78
CA GLN A 120 -1.53 19.24 -14.71
C GLN A 120 -1.10 19.93 -13.41
N SER A 121 -1.04 21.26 -13.46
CA SER A 121 -0.62 22.08 -12.32
C SER A 121 -1.56 21.90 -11.11
N PRO A 122 -0.99 21.87 -9.89
CA PRO A 122 -1.76 21.79 -8.66
C PRO A 122 -2.54 23.08 -8.38
N ARG A 123 -3.52 23.01 -7.49
CA ARG A 123 -4.45 24.11 -7.20
C ARG A 123 -4.78 24.24 -5.71
N ILE A 124 -5.17 25.44 -5.31
CA ILE A 124 -5.86 25.71 -4.06
C ILE A 124 -7.20 26.31 -4.42
N GLU A 125 -8.27 25.80 -3.80
CA GLU A 125 -9.63 26.22 -4.03
C GLU A 125 -10.31 26.55 -2.71
N HIS A 126 -11.19 27.55 -2.72
CA HIS A 126 -11.99 27.96 -1.57
C HIS A 126 -13.46 27.84 -1.93
N ARG A 127 -14.23 27.12 -1.12
CA ARG A 127 -15.68 26.93 -1.37
C ARG A 127 -16.49 27.44 -0.20
N LYS A 128 -17.34 28.43 -0.47
CA LYS A 128 -18.30 28.99 0.49
C LYS A 128 -19.69 28.39 0.26
N GLY A 129 -20.30 27.88 1.33
CA GLY A 129 -21.71 27.51 1.38
C GLY A 129 -22.51 28.48 2.27
N ASN A 130 -23.76 28.14 2.55
CA ASN A 130 -24.66 28.98 3.35
C ASN A 130 -24.18 29.20 4.79
N ASN A 131 -23.35 28.28 5.32
CA ASN A 131 -22.85 28.29 6.70
C ASN A 131 -21.33 28.51 6.78
N GLY A 132 -20.74 29.29 5.85
CA GLY A 132 -19.30 29.52 5.79
C GLY A 132 -18.59 28.49 4.91
N ASP A 133 -17.54 27.84 5.41
CA ASP A 133 -16.83 26.78 4.68
C ASP A 133 -17.81 25.70 4.18
N TYR A 134 -17.78 25.39 2.88
CA TYR A 134 -18.68 24.44 2.25
C TYR A 134 -18.49 23.02 2.82
N TYR A 135 -17.24 22.57 2.88
CA TYR A 135 -16.89 21.25 3.36
C TYR A 135 -17.03 21.14 4.88
N GLY A 136 -17.83 20.18 5.35
CA GLY A 136 -18.16 20.04 6.78
C GLY A 136 -16.94 19.84 7.69
N VAL A 137 -15.93 19.10 7.22
CA VAL A 137 -14.69 18.85 7.99
C VAL A 137 -13.87 20.13 8.15
N VAL A 138 -13.74 20.94 7.10
CA VAL A 138 -13.04 22.23 7.14
C VAL A 138 -13.81 23.21 8.02
N ARG A 139 -15.14 23.27 7.87
CA ARG A 139 -16.02 24.08 8.71
C ARG A 139 -15.92 23.71 10.20
N GLY A 140 -15.81 22.42 10.51
CA GLY A 140 -15.63 21.93 11.89
C GLY A 140 -14.28 22.37 12.47
N ALA A 141 -13.20 22.27 11.69
CA ALA A 141 -11.87 22.69 12.10
C ALA A 141 -11.81 24.21 12.34
N THR A 142 -12.37 25.01 11.43
CA THR A 142 -12.40 26.47 11.58
C THR A 142 -13.29 26.92 12.74
N ALA A 143 -14.37 26.21 13.04
CA ALA A 143 -15.22 26.47 14.20
C ALA A 143 -14.50 26.28 15.55
N VAL A 144 -13.44 25.48 15.59
CA VAL A 144 -12.58 25.30 16.78
C VAL A 144 -11.26 26.07 16.68
N GLY A 145 -11.17 27.03 15.75
CA GLY A 145 -10.04 27.95 15.60
C GLY A 145 -8.82 27.37 14.89
N VAL A 146 -8.96 26.24 14.20
CA VAL A 146 -7.82 25.53 13.59
C VAL A 146 -7.81 25.69 12.07
N PRO A 147 -6.67 26.04 11.44
CA PRO A 147 -6.51 26.01 10.00
C PRO A 147 -6.82 24.63 9.44
N GLY A 148 -7.73 24.55 8.47
CA GLY A 148 -8.20 23.29 7.90
C GLY A 148 -8.15 23.25 6.38
N THR A 149 -7.75 22.11 5.83
CA THR A 149 -7.82 21.85 4.38
C THR A 149 -8.12 20.37 4.08
N ILE A 150 -8.82 20.13 2.96
CA ILE A 150 -8.90 18.82 2.32
C ILE A 150 -7.80 18.75 1.25
N LEU A 151 -7.03 17.66 1.23
CA LEU A 151 -6.03 17.38 0.20
C LEU A 151 -6.52 16.25 -0.71
N GLU A 152 -6.76 16.58 -1.96
CA GLU A 152 -7.13 15.64 -3.00
C GLU A 152 -5.89 15.17 -3.78
N HIS A 153 -5.46 13.94 -3.53
CA HIS A 153 -4.27 13.32 -4.14
C HIS A 153 -4.55 12.84 -5.57
N SER A 154 -4.80 13.79 -6.47
CA SER A 154 -5.24 13.54 -7.85
C SER A 154 -6.55 12.73 -7.91
N PHE A 155 -6.85 12.11 -9.05
CA PHE A 155 -8.19 11.63 -9.39
C PHE A 155 -8.29 10.10 -9.37
N HIS A 156 -9.16 9.53 -8.56
CA HIS A 156 -9.47 8.10 -8.59
C HIS A 156 -10.38 7.70 -9.76
N THR A 157 -10.73 8.62 -10.65
CA THR A 157 -11.25 8.32 -12.00
C THR A 157 -10.13 8.11 -13.03
N ASN A 158 -8.86 8.32 -12.66
CA ASN A 158 -7.69 8.17 -13.52
C ASN A 158 -6.93 6.87 -13.20
N ARG A 159 -6.75 5.99 -14.21
CA ARG A 159 -6.09 4.68 -14.05
C ARG A 159 -4.65 4.83 -13.53
N LYS A 160 -3.85 5.70 -14.16
CA LYS A 160 -2.44 5.92 -13.78
C LYS A 160 -2.34 6.30 -12.30
N MET A 161 -3.23 7.17 -11.82
CA MET A 161 -3.23 7.62 -10.44
C MET A 161 -3.69 6.55 -9.46
N THR A 162 -4.76 5.81 -9.78
CA THR A 162 -5.21 4.71 -8.92
C THR A 162 -4.18 3.59 -8.82
N ASP A 163 -3.49 3.25 -9.91
CA ASP A 163 -2.39 2.27 -9.87
C ASP A 163 -1.23 2.80 -9.02
N TRP A 164 -0.84 4.07 -9.17
CA TRP A 164 0.22 4.69 -8.37
C TRP A 164 -0.11 4.71 -6.87
N LEU A 165 -1.34 5.06 -6.50
CA LEU A 165 -1.81 5.18 -5.12
C LEU A 165 -2.10 3.82 -4.45
N LEU A 166 -2.21 2.73 -5.21
CA LEU A 166 -2.31 1.38 -4.65
C LEU A 166 -0.95 0.81 -4.24
N GLU A 167 0.14 1.31 -4.83
CA GLU A 167 1.50 0.87 -4.51
C GLU A 167 1.93 1.39 -3.15
N ASP A 168 2.15 0.48 -2.19
CA ASP A 168 2.49 0.84 -0.80
C ASP A 168 3.72 1.75 -0.71
N SER A 169 4.71 1.43 -1.54
CA SER A 169 5.99 2.14 -1.58
C SER A 169 5.87 3.56 -2.13
N ASN A 170 4.79 3.86 -2.87
CA ASN A 170 4.49 5.22 -3.31
C ASN A 170 3.78 5.99 -2.21
N LEU A 171 2.89 5.35 -1.43
CA LEU A 171 2.29 5.96 -0.25
C LEU A 171 3.35 6.29 0.83
N ASP A 172 4.40 5.50 0.98
CA ASP A 172 5.53 5.83 1.86
C ASP A 172 6.29 7.08 1.41
N LYS A 173 6.53 7.21 0.10
CA LYS A 173 7.18 8.40 -0.49
C LYS A 173 6.31 9.63 -0.28
N LEU A 174 5.01 9.50 -0.53
CA LEU A 174 4.03 10.56 -0.43
C LEU A 174 3.91 11.07 1.01
N ALA A 175 3.70 10.16 1.97
CA ALA A 175 3.61 10.48 3.38
C ALA A 175 4.88 11.19 3.92
N ARG A 176 6.06 10.76 3.47
CA ARG A 176 7.32 11.41 3.86
C ARG A 176 7.40 12.83 3.32
N ALA A 177 7.13 13.01 2.04
CA ALA A 177 7.22 14.31 1.39
C ALA A 177 6.23 15.32 1.97
N GLU A 178 5.02 14.88 2.33
CA GLU A 178 4.04 15.71 3.05
C GLU A 178 4.53 16.06 4.45
N ALA A 179 5.10 15.11 5.20
CA ALA A 179 5.66 15.37 6.52
C ALA A 179 6.87 16.32 6.48
N GLU A 180 7.74 16.20 5.48
CA GLU A 180 8.87 17.12 5.23
C GLU A 180 8.37 18.56 5.03
N VAL A 181 7.37 18.75 4.15
CA VAL A 181 6.78 20.07 3.92
C VAL A 181 6.18 20.67 5.18
N ILE A 182 5.48 19.85 5.98
CA ILE A 182 4.89 20.29 7.25
C ILE A 182 6.00 20.65 8.24
N ALA A 183 7.03 19.82 8.37
CA ALA A 183 8.16 20.07 9.27
C ALA A 183 8.89 21.37 8.91
N GLU A 184 9.21 21.58 7.63
CA GLU A 184 9.81 22.80 7.13
C GLU A 184 8.92 24.02 7.37
N HIS A 185 7.61 23.90 7.11
CA HIS A 185 6.67 25.00 7.30
C HIS A 185 6.62 25.50 8.74
N TYR A 186 6.71 24.60 9.71
CA TYR A 186 6.60 24.92 11.13
C TYR A 186 7.95 24.95 11.87
N GLY A 187 9.07 24.90 11.15
CA GLY A 187 10.41 24.97 11.74
C GLY A 187 10.72 23.81 12.70
N LEU A 188 10.17 22.63 12.44
CA LEU A 188 10.38 21.46 13.30
C LEU A 188 11.77 20.87 13.05
N SER A 189 12.44 20.51 14.13
CA SER A 189 13.71 19.76 14.10
C SER A 189 13.46 18.34 14.58
N GLY A 190 14.16 17.38 13.98
CA GLY A 190 13.84 15.96 14.09
C GLY A 190 13.53 15.35 12.73
N GLY A 191 12.92 14.18 12.73
CA GLY A 191 13.02 13.23 11.63
C GLY A 191 14.28 12.42 11.85
N SER A 192 14.15 11.11 12.11
CA SER A 192 15.28 10.22 11.90
C SER A 192 15.84 10.50 10.51
N GLU A 193 17.17 10.46 10.33
CA GLU A 193 17.79 10.44 9.00
C GLU A 193 16.87 9.71 8.02
N PRO A 194 16.69 10.27 6.79
CA PRO A 194 15.66 9.82 5.86
C PRO A 194 15.62 8.31 5.95
N VAL A 195 14.52 7.71 6.45
CA VAL A 195 14.41 6.25 6.50
C VAL A 195 14.88 5.81 5.12
N PRO A 196 16.05 5.16 4.97
CA PRO A 196 16.66 5.00 3.66
C PRO A 196 15.55 4.45 2.77
N PRO A 197 15.26 5.08 1.60
CA PRO A 197 14.06 4.79 0.83
C PRO A 197 13.86 3.28 0.84
N ALA A 198 12.82 2.81 1.55
CA ALA A 198 12.80 1.49 2.19
C ALA A 198 13.65 0.51 1.39
N GLU A 199 14.86 0.19 1.87
CA GLU A 199 15.93 -0.41 1.04
C GLU A 199 15.34 -1.34 -0.03
N ARG A 200 15.22 -0.80 -1.25
CA ARG A 200 14.50 -1.42 -2.37
C ARG A 200 15.36 -2.47 -3.05
N TRP A 201 15.87 -3.39 -2.26
CA TRP A 201 16.78 -4.40 -2.73
C TRP A 201 15.95 -5.59 -3.18
N TYR A 202 16.19 -6.00 -4.42
CA TYR A 202 15.79 -7.29 -4.91
C TYR A 202 16.62 -8.36 -4.21
N ARG A 203 15.98 -9.13 -3.34
CA ARG A 203 16.63 -10.13 -2.49
C ARG A 203 16.56 -11.49 -3.15
N ILE A 204 17.68 -12.17 -3.23
CA ILE A 204 17.76 -13.53 -3.78
C ILE A 204 17.72 -14.51 -2.61
N ARG A 205 16.62 -15.25 -2.48
CA ARG A 205 16.36 -16.21 -1.39
C ARG A 205 15.72 -17.48 -1.95
N LYS A 206 15.69 -18.57 -1.17
CA LYS A 206 14.91 -19.76 -1.52
C LYS A 206 13.41 -19.51 -1.36
N THR A 207 13.01 -18.94 -0.22
CA THR A 207 11.66 -18.42 0.05
C THR A 207 11.77 -17.05 0.74
N TRP A 208 10.66 -16.32 0.85
CA TRP A 208 10.70 -15.03 1.54
C TRP A 208 10.94 -15.21 3.04
N GLU A 209 10.29 -16.21 3.63
CA GLU A 209 10.32 -16.56 5.06
C GLU A 209 11.69 -17.09 5.49
N ASP A 210 12.42 -17.77 4.60
CA ASP A 210 13.79 -18.23 4.84
C ASP A 210 14.80 -17.10 4.59
N ALA A 211 14.82 -16.13 5.50
CA ALA A 211 15.77 -15.01 5.44
C ALA A 211 17.24 -15.46 5.50
N GLY A 212 17.53 -16.62 6.12
CA GLY A 212 18.87 -17.19 6.21
C GLY A 212 19.42 -17.68 4.87
N SER A 213 18.55 -17.98 3.90
CA SER A 213 18.94 -18.32 2.53
C SER A 213 19.34 -17.11 1.67
N GLN A 214 19.40 -15.89 2.20
CA GLN A 214 19.71 -14.74 1.37
C GLN A 214 21.16 -14.77 0.87
N ILE A 215 21.33 -14.89 -0.45
CA ILE A 215 22.65 -14.95 -1.11
C ILE A 215 23.00 -13.69 -1.90
N GLY A 216 22.08 -12.74 -1.97
CA GLY A 216 22.33 -11.48 -2.64
C GLY A 216 21.17 -10.52 -2.46
N ALA A 217 21.49 -9.24 -2.58
CA ALA A 217 20.51 -8.18 -2.54
C ALA A 217 21.01 -7.09 -3.51
N TYR A 218 20.14 -6.61 -4.40
CA TYR A 218 20.54 -5.72 -5.50
C TYR A 218 19.53 -4.60 -5.70
N GLU A 219 19.98 -3.38 -5.95
CA GLU A 219 19.10 -2.25 -6.27
C GLU A 219 18.44 -2.39 -7.65
N ASN A 220 19.07 -3.12 -8.58
CA ASN A 220 18.59 -3.29 -9.94
C ASN A 220 18.09 -4.73 -10.18
N LEU A 221 16.84 -4.87 -10.65
CA LEU A 221 16.23 -6.17 -10.92
C LEU A 221 17.03 -7.01 -11.92
N ASN A 222 17.58 -6.41 -12.98
CA ASN A 222 18.33 -7.16 -13.99
C ASN A 222 19.65 -7.71 -13.42
N ASN A 223 20.28 -6.98 -12.50
CA ASN A 223 21.45 -7.47 -11.78
C ASN A 223 21.08 -8.63 -10.85
N ALA A 224 19.97 -8.51 -10.12
CA ALA A 224 19.44 -9.61 -9.30
C ALA A 224 19.13 -10.85 -10.15
N LYS A 225 18.46 -10.68 -11.30
CA LYS A 225 18.15 -11.76 -12.25
C LYS A 225 19.42 -12.43 -12.78
N LYS A 226 20.43 -11.63 -13.15
CA LYS A 226 21.72 -12.14 -13.65
C LYS A 226 22.41 -13.00 -12.58
N ALA A 227 22.39 -12.53 -11.33
CA ALA A 227 23.04 -13.16 -10.19
C ALA A 227 22.25 -14.32 -9.57
N CYS A 228 20.93 -14.41 -9.78
CA CYS A 228 20.08 -15.45 -9.21
C CYS A 228 20.49 -16.83 -9.75
N PRO A 229 20.97 -17.76 -8.90
CA PRO A 229 21.25 -19.13 -9.33
C PRO A 229 19.96 -19.97 -9.39
N ALA A 230 20.07 -21.18 -9.93
CA ALA A 230 18.96 -22.14 -9.94
C ALA A 230 18.55 -22.53 -8.51
N GLY A 231 17.25 -22.71 -8.28
CA GLY A 231 16.69 -23.00 -6.96
C GLY A 231 16.53 -21.79 -6.03
N TYR A 232 16.76 -20.57 -6.54
CA TYR A 232 16.52 -19.32 -5.84
C TYR A 232 15.50 -18.46 -6.58
N THR A 233 14.86 -17.58 -5.82
CA THR A 233 13.87 -16.61 -6.25
C THR A 233 14.34 -15.22 -5.86
N VAL A 234 14.24 -14.29 -6.79
CA VAL A 234 14.35 -12.86 -6.55
C VAL A 234 13.01 -12.37 -6.02
N PHE A 235 13.01 -11.82 -4.82
CA PHE A 235 11.89 -11.14 -4.19
C PHE A 235 12.08 -9.63 -4.26
N ASP A 236 11.00 -8.88 -4.46
CA ASP A 236 11.05 -7.44 -4.23
C ASP A 236 11.11 -7.12 -2.73
N TRP A 237 11.24 -5.84 -2.41
CA TRP A 237 11.34 -5.34 -1.04
C TRP A 237 10.09 -5.58 -0.17
N ASN A 238 8.98 -6.03 -0.77
CA ASN A 238 7.75 -6.41 -0.09
C ASN A 238 7.61 -7.94 0.06
N GLY A 239 8.60 -8.72 -0.37
CA GLY A 239 8.56 -10.17 -0.32
C GLY A 239 7.75 -10.83 -1.44
N LYS A 240 7.43 -10.09 -2.51
CA LYS A 240 6.79 -10.67 -3.69
C LYS A 240 7.84 -11.30 -4.59
N ALA A 241 7.65 -12.55 -4.98
CA ALA A 241 8.49 -13.21 -5.97
C ALA A 241 8.37 -12.50 -7.33
N VAL A 242 9.50 -12.07 -7.90
CA VAL A 242 9.56 -11.33 -9.18
C VAL A 242 10.42 -12.03 -10.24
N TYR A 243 11.22 -13.02 -9.89
CA TYR A 243 11.97 -13.86 -10.84
C TYR A 243 12.51 -15.14 -10.20
N SER A 244 12.62 -16.23 -10.97
CA SER A 244 13.40 -17.43 -10.62
C SER A 244 14.19 -17.92 -11.84
N LYS A 245 15.46 -18.30 -11.66
CA LYS A 245 16.31 -18.79 -12.75
C LYS A 245 16.22 -20.31 -12.83
N GLY A 246 15.86 -20.84 -14.00
CA GLY A 246 16.00 -22.28 -14.29
C GLY A 246 14.89 -23.20 -13.78
N GLY A 247 13.70 -22.71 -13.46
CA GLY A 247 12.56 -23.60 -13.20
C GLY A 247 11.46 -22.97 -12.37
N GLU A 248 10.59 -22.25 -13.07
CA GLU A 248 9.18 -22.00 -12.76
C GLU A 248 8.85 -21.07 -11.57
N ALA A 249 8.05 -20.02 -11.85
CA ALA A 249 7.50 -19.15 -10.82
C ALA A 249 6.51 -19.95 -9.97
N TYR A 250 6.72 -19.97 -8.65
CA TYR A 250 5.79 -20.52 -7.67
C TYR A 250 4.93 -19.39 -7.04
N PRO A 251 3.71 -19.68 -6.59
CA PRO A 251 3.03 -20.95 -6.80
C PRO A 251 2.57 -21.13 -8.26
N TYR A 252 2.54 -22.37 -8.73
CA TYR A 252 1.86 -22.74 -9.97
C TYR A 252 0.97 -23.96 -9.75
N VAL A 253 0.02 -24.21 -10.65
CA VAL A 253 -0.86 -25.38 -10.56
C VAL A 253 -0.16 -26.59 -11.16
N GLY A 254 -0.02 -27.65 -10.37
CA GLY A 254 0.51 -28.92 -10.81
C GLY A 254 -0.55 -30.02 -10.78
N LYS A 255 -0.50 -30.92 -11.76
CA LYS A 255 -1.37 -32.07 -11.90
C LYS A 255 -0.63 -33.35 -11.58
N CYS A 256 -1.17 -34.14 -10.65
CA CYS A 256 -0.66 -35.47 -10.34
C CYS A 256 -0.80 -36.39 -11.57
N THR A 257 0.25 -37.16 -11.89
CA THR A 257 0.27 -38.05 -13.07
C THR A 257 0.03 -39.53 -12.73
N GLY A 258 0.13 -39.92 -11.45
CA GLY A 258 -0.01 -41.29 -10.97
C GLY A 258 -1.19 -41.50 -10.01
N ASN A 259 -1.57 -42.77 -9.79
CA ASN A 259 -2.63 -43.14 -8.83
C ASN A 259 -2.03 -43.61 -7.50
N GLY A 260 -2.63 -43.19 -6.38
CA GLY A 260 -2.18 -43.57 -5.04
C GLY A 260 -0.80 -43.03 -4.65
N VAL A 261 -0.37 -41.91 -5.25
CA VAL A 261 0.95 -41.30 -5.00
C VAL A 261 0.98 -40.72 -3.59
N ASN A 262 1.97 -41.11 -2.79
CA ASN A 262 2.10 -40.66 -1.41
C ASN A 262 2.42 -39.16 -1.32
N VAL A 263 1.71 -38.47 -0.42
CA VAL A 263 2.04 -37.09 0.00
C VAL A 263 2.69 -37.16 1.38
N ARG A 264 3.96 -36.81 1.44
CA ARG A 264 4.84 -37.03 2.59
C ARG A 264 5.01 -35.78 3.45
N LYS A 265 5.35 -35.96 4.72
CA LYS A 265 5.65 -34.87 5.66
C LYS A 265 6.96 -34.12 5.35
N GLY A 266 7.85 -34.70 4.55
CA GLY A 266 9.13 -34.13 4.16
C GLY A 266 9.66 -34.68 2.84
N PRO A 267 10.72 -34.07 2.26
CA PRO A 267 11.25 -34.41 0.95
C PRO A 267 12.12 -35.68 0.99
N GLY A 268 11.48 -36.84 1.02
CA GLY A 268 12.20 -38.13 0.99
C GLY A 268 11.34 -39.32 1.35
N MET A 269 11.79 -40.52 0.97
CA MET A 269 11.04 -41.76 1.21
C MET A 269 10.97 -42.17 2.70
N GLY A 270 11.87 -41.66 3.54
CA GLY A 270 11.89 -41.93 4.99
C GLY A 270 10.81 -41.17 5.79
N TYR A 271 10.15 -40.17 5.20
CA TYR A 271 9.08 -39.44 5.86
C TYR A 271 7.74 -40.16 5.69
N GLY A 272 6.99 -40.26 6.79
CA GLY A 272 5.60 -40.73 6.76
C GLY A 272 4.67 -39.79 5.98
N ASN A 273 3.47 -40.26 5.66
CA ASN A 273 2.47 -39.49 4.93
C ASN A 273 1.81 -38.41 5.81
N ILE A 274 1.33 -37.33 5.19
CA ILE A 274 0.55 -36.30 5.88
C ILE A 274 -0.82 -36.83 6.31
N VAL A 275 -1.42 -36.21 7.33
CA VAL A 275 -2.80 -36.52 7.77
C VAL A 275 -3.79 -35.70 6.93
N GLY A 276 -4.91 -36.31 6.54
CA GLY A 276 -5.97 -35.66 5.74
C GLY A 276 -5.89 -36.02 4.24
N TYR A 277 -4.75 -35.76 3.60
CA TYR A 277 -4.53 -36.09 2.18
C TYR A 277 -3.24 -36.92 2.00
N PRO A 278 -3.16 -38.15 2.53
CA PRO A 278 -1.95 -38.96 2.48
C PRO A 278 -1.59 -39.44 1.06
N LYS A 279 -2.53 -39.38 0.11
CA LYS A 279 -2.35 -39.84 -1.27
C LYS A 279 -3.06 -38.94 -2.27
N LEU A 280 -2.50 -38.83 -3.47
CA LEU A 280 -3.10 -38.20 -4.65
C LEU A 280 -3.29 -39.22 -5.78
N ASN A 281 -4.31 -39.00 -6.59
CA ASN A 281 -4.60 -39.75 -7.79
C ASN A 281 -4.36 -38.93 -9.05
N LYS A 282 -4.29 -39.61 -10.20
CA LYS A 282 -4.01 -39.00 -11.48
C LYS A 282 -5.08 -37.96 -11.78
N GLY A 283 -4.64 -36.76 -12.17
CA GLY A 283 -5.52 -35.64 -12.45
C GLY A 283 -5.80 -34.72 -11.26
N ASN A 284 -5.46 -35.09 -10.02
CA ASN A 284 -5.58 -34.16 -8.91
C ASN A 284 -4.68 -32.94 -9.10
N LEU A 285 -5.23 -31.75 -8.89
CA LEU A 285 -4.53 -30.48 -8.98
C LEU A 285 -4.09 -30.01 -7.60
N VAL A 286 -2.89 -29.42 -7.53
CA VAL A 286 -2.30 -28.88 -6.31
C VAL A 286 -1.55 -27.59 -6.61
N ASP A 287 -1.43 -26.71 -5.61
CA ASP A 287 -0.49 -25.61 -5.70
C ASP A 287 0.92 -26.16 -5.45
N VAL A 288 1.83 -26.01 -6.41
CA VAL A 288 3.24 -26.28 -6.21
C VAL A 288 3.86 -25.03 -5.62
N LEU A 289 4.47 -25.14 -4.44
CA LEU A 289 4.99 -24.01 -3.67
C LEU A 289 6.50 -23.86 -3.77
N GLY A 290 7.20 -24.93 -4.13
CA GLY A 290 8.65 -24.95 -4.25
C GLY A 290 9.18 -26.35 -4.50
N LYS A 291 10.50 -26.47 -4.67
CA LYS A 291 11.20 -27.73 -4.94
C LYS A 291 12.39 -27.90 -4.01
N GLU A 292 12.54 -29.09 -3.43
CA GLU A 292 13.65 -29.51 -2.57
C GLU A 292 14.21 -30.84 -3.09
N GLY A 293 15.36 -30.79 -3.78
CA GLY A 293 15.90 -31.96 -4.47
C GLY A 293 14.91 -32.50 -5.51
N ALA A 294 14.61 -33.80 -5.46
CA ALA A 294 13.64 -34.48 -6.33
C ALA A 294 12.18 -34.40 -5.82
N TRP A 295 11.86 -33.46 -4.92
CA TRP A 295 10.54 -33.36 -4.29
C TRP A 295 9.94 -31.97 -4.45
N TYR A 296 8.66 -31.90 -4.76
CA TYR A 296 7.90 -30.67 -4.75
C TYR A 296 7.18 -30.50 -3.42
N LYS A 297 7.30 -29.30 -2.82
CA LYS A 297 6.41 -28.87 -1.74
C LYS A 297 5.09 -28.44 -2.38
N ILE A 298 3.98 -29.01 -1.91
CA ILE A 298 2.65 -28.78 -2.47
C ILE A 298 1.66 -28.36 -1.39
N ARG A 299 0.59 -27.67 -1.81
CA ARG A 299 -0.58 -27.37 -1.00
C ARG A 299 -1.84 -27.85 -1.68
N ILE A 300 -2.64 -28.58 -0.91
CA ILE A 300 -3.89 -29.22 -1.33
C ILE A 300 -5.03 -28.48 -0.62
N ASP A 301 -6.06 -28.12 -1.40
CA ASP A 301 -7.29 -27.48 -0.88
C ASP A 301 -6.99 -26.19 -0.08
N GLY A 302 -5.92 -25.45 -0.46
CA GLY A 302 -5.46 -24.25 0.24
C GLY A 302 -5.00 -24.44 1.68
N LYS A 303 -4.97 -25.69 2.20
CA LYS A 303 -4.84 -25.97 3.63
C LYS A 303 -3.78 -27.02 3.97
N TYR A 304 -3.73 -28.14 3.25
CA TYR A 304 -2.86 -29.25 3.60
C TYR A 304 -1.54 -29.15 2.85
N GLU A 305 -0.43 -29.01 3.58
CA GLU A 305 0.91 -28.98 2.98
C GLU A 305 1.61 -30.33 3.10
N GLY A 306 2.37 -30.69 2.07
CA GLY A 306 3.19 -31.89 2.06
C GLY A 306 4.15 -31.91 0.88
N TYR A 307 4.80 -33.06 0.68
CA TYR A 307 5.81 -33.27 -0.36
C TYR A 307 5.44 -34.44 -1.27
N ILE A 308 5.65 -34.27 -2.56
CA ILE A 308 5.42 -35.29 -3.60
C ILE A 308 6.65 -35.40 -4.50
N SER A 309 6.98 -36.60 -4.97
CA SER A 309 8.12 -36.81 -5.88
C SER A 309 7.88 -36.04 -7.18
N GLU A 310 8.95 -35.48 -7.75
CA GLU A 310 8.89 -34.76 -9.01
C GLU A 310 8.40 -35.63 -10.17
N ASP A 311 8.65 -36.95 -10.11
CA ASP A 311 8.22 -37.93 -11.12
C ASP A 311 6.70 -37.98 -11.31
N TYR A 312 5.94 -37.55 -10.31
CA TYR A 312 4.49 -37.70 -10.28
C TYR A 312 3.73 -36.39 -10.52
N LEU A 313 4.41 -35.33 -10.97
CA LEU A 313 3.80 -34.03 -11.09
C LEU A 313 4.12 -33.34 -12.41
N GLN A 314 3.07 -32.91 -13.11
CA GLN A 314 3.16 -32.18 -14.36
C GLN A 314 2.53 -30.80 -14.18
N ARG A 315 3.22 -29.73 -14.59
CA ARG A 315 2.66 -28.38 -14.57
C ARG A 315 1.47 -28.24 -15.54
N VAL A 316 0.49 -27.43 -15.12
CA VAL A 316 -0.68 -26.99 -15.90
C VAL A 316 -0.57 -25.51 -16.23
#